data_AF-A0A8T5ATK7-F1
#
_entry.id   AF-A0A8T5ATK7-F1
#
_cell.length_a   1.000
_cell.length_b   1.000
_cell.length_c   1.000
_cell.angle_alpha   90.00
_cell.angle_beta   90.00
_cell.angle_gamma   90.00
#
_symmetry.space_group_name_H-M   'P 1'
#
loop_
_entity.id
_entity.type
_entity.pdbx_description
1 polymer ?
#
loop_
_entity_poly.entity_id
_entity_poly.type
_entity_poly.pdbx_seq_one_letter_code
_entity_poly.pdbx_strand_id
1 'polypeptide(L)'
;MQAEVKRKTFLERIVDALPSSIKEAYENAPRKGSKPHEILRLLAVMYLWNHGYRSISFEKCVNHNGGQNMCVDIYEDTLGLFVECERFPDKKAIADRQRAIKDVYPAAKFVIATQDRMGWRALRLQGVADEVWIVCRDGRVLTPTEWVEERRKTLKSIFNPIELGSYVSVYEEAEEEYRKFKRLTDEEEAFWRQILGQACLKTAQFHAEWLNDLNIKGAWFKHVETASKRMEEAKTKIIAKVVELLNAVLSLSSPYTLKLCDDYVIEVGVDWDAWQWLGWKDHPSKSPAASAQYRILEKNLQRELKIATGNIKPEKHKQVDSKAEIKWIIEYKHTFKELRKDIEEIKKMIPLLAQRLQPPQPNTEQNIAL
;
A
#
# COMPACT_ATOMS: atom_id res chain seq x y z
N MET A 1 2.44 29.30 -28.64
CA MET A 1 3.32 28.20 -28.17
C MET A 1 3.73 28.48 -26.74
N GLN A 2 3.05 27.86 -25.76
CA GLN A 2 3.54 27.89 -24.39
C GLN A 2 4.65 26.84 -24.29
N ALA A 3 5.84 27.25 -23.83
CA ALA A 3 6.93 26.34 -23.58
C ALA A 3 6.49 25.32 -22.51
N GLU A 4 6.45 24.05 -22.88
CA GLU A 4 6.24 22.95 -21.94
C GLU A 4 7.37 22.99 -20.92
N VAL A 5 7.07 23.42 -19.69
CA VAL A 5 8.04 23.39 -18.60
C VAL A 5 8.32 21.92 -18.29
N LYS A 6 9.44 21.41 -18.80
CA LYS A 6 9.87 20.03 -18.60
C LYS A 6 9.96 19.75 -17.10
N ARG A 7 9.07 18.90 -16.59
CA ARG A 7 9.03 18.53 -15.18
C ARG A 7 10.33 17.84 -14.79
N LYS A 8 11.05 18.40 -13.79
CA LYS A 8 12.26 17.78 -13.23
C LYS A 8 11.96 16.39 -12.68
N THR A 9 12.81 15.44 -13.01
CA THR A 9 12.79 14.07 -12.50
C THR A 9 13.04 14.02 -11.00
N PHE A 10 12.72 12.90 -10.36
CA PHE A 10 12.90 12.77 -8.91
C PHE A 10 14.39 12.90 -8.52
N LEU A 11 15.28 12.27 -9.28
CA LEU A 11 16.73 12.40 -9.08
C LEU A 11 17.21 13.85 -9.25
N GLU A 12 16.78 14.56 -10.29
CA GLU A 12 17.16 15.97 -10.50
C GLU A 12 16.74 16.85 -9.32
N ARG A 13 15.51 16.65 -8.80
CA ARG A 13 15.04 17.41 -7.63
C ARG A 13 15.86 17.12 -6.37
N ILE A 14 16.31 15.89 -6.17
CA ILE A 14 17.20 15.55 -5.05
C ILE A 14 18.57 16.22 -5.25
N VAL A 15 19.16 16.13 -6.44
CA VAL A 15 20.45 16.75 -6.75
C VAL A 15 20.41 18.27 -6.56
N ASP A 16 19.30 18.91 -6.94
CA ASP A 16 19.10 20.35 -6.74
C ASP A 16 18.96 20.76 -5.26
N ALA A 17 18.53 19.84 -4.40
CA ALA A 17 18.39 20.05 -2.96
C ALA A 17 19.69 19.78 -2.18
N LEU A 18 20.74 19.25 -2.83
CA LEU A 18 21.99 18.95 -2.17
C LEU A 18 22.74 20.24 -1.77
N PRO A 19 23.39 20.24 -0.58
CA PRO A 19 24.37 21.25 -0.23
C PRO A 19 25.49 21.32 -1.29
N SER A 20 26.01 22.52 -1.57
CA SER A 20 26.98 22.75 -2.66
C SER A 20 28.20 21.82 -2.60
N SER A 21 28.77 21.61 -1.41
CA SER A 21 29.92 20.71 -1.21
C SER A 21 29.60 19.25 -1.54
N ILE A 22 28.40 18.78 -1.15
CA ILE A 22 27.94 17.41 -1.47
C ILE A 22 27.62 17.29 -2.95
N LYS A 23 27.03 18.32 -3.55
CA LYS A 23 26.72 18.36 -4.98
C LYS A 23 27.99 18.26 -5.82
N GLU A 24 29.03 19.03 -5.48
CA GLU A 24 30.33 18.97 -6.14
C GLU A 24 30.99 17.59 -5.98
N ALA A 25 31.00 17.04 -4.76
CA ALA A 25 31.52 15.70 -4.50
C ALA A 25 30.75 14.62 -5.28
N TYR A 26 29.43 14.79 -5.39
CA TYR A 26 28.58 13.90 -6.18
C TYR A 26 28.91 14.01 -7.67
N GLU A 27 28.96 15.21 -8.24
CA GLU A 27 29.26 15.44 -9.66
C GLU A 27 30.63 14.88 -10.07
N ASN A 28 31.61 14.96 -9.17
CA ASN A 28 32.95 14.41 -9.35
C ASN A 28 33.08 12.91 -9.02
N ALA A 29 32.01 12.24 -8.60
CA ALA A 29 32.06 10.83 -8.24
C ALA A 29 32.48 9.95 -9.45
N PRO A 30 33.46 9.06 -9.31
CA PRO A 30 34.01 8.25 -10.41
C PRO A 30 32.97 7.36 -11.11
N ARG A 31 31.96 6.90 -10.37
CA ARG A 31 30.93 6.00 -10.88
C ARG A 31 29.54 6.49 -10.49
N LYS A 32 28.61 6.28 -11.41
CA LYS A 32 27.16 6.48 -11.24
C LYS A 32 26.46 5.15 -11.46
N GLY A 33 25.65 4.73 -10.50
CA GLY A 33 24.79 3.58 -10.60
C GLY A 33 23.49 3.87 -11.37
N SER A 34 22.56 2.93 -11.29
CA SER A 34 21.20 3.14 -11.80
C SER A 34 20.48 4.27 -11.06
N LYS A 35 19.56 5.01 -11.70
CA LYS A 35 18.79 6.09 -11.05
C LYS A 35 18.23 5.74 -9.66
N PRO A 36 17.59 4.57 -9.44
CA PRO A 36 17.12 4.17 -8.10
C PRO A 36 18.23 4.06 -7.05
N HIS A 37 19.39 3.56 -7.47
CA HIS A 37 20.56 3.43 -6.59
C HIS A 37 21.16 4.80 -6.29
N GLU A 38 21.25 5.69 -7.27
CA GLU A 38 21.69 7.08 -7.05
C GLU A 38 20.75 7.84 -6.10
N ILE A 39 19.44 7.66 -6.26
CA ILE A 39 18.45 8.24 -5.33
C ILE A 39 18.69 7.72 -3.91
N LEU A 40 18.84 6.40 -3.73
CA LEU A 40 19.14 5.79 -2.43
C LEU A 40 20.44 6.35 -1.83
N ARG A 41 21.51 6.42 -2.63
CA ARG A 41 22.83 6.94 -2.24
C ARG A 41 22.74 8.40 -1.78
N LEU A 42 22.05 9.24 -2.55
CA LEU A 42 21.91 10.66 -2.22
C LEU A 42 21.04 10.90 -0.98
N LEU A 43 19.96 10.14 -0.79
CA LEU A 43 19.14 10.25 0.42
C LEU A 43 19.91 9.79 1.67
N ALA A 44 20.72 8.74 1.57
CA ALA A 44 21.61 8.32 2.67
C ALA A 44 22.67 9.39 2.99
N VAL A 45 23.25 10.04 1.98
CA VAL A 45 24.17 11.17 2.19
C VAL A 45 23.47 12.38 2.82
N MET A 46 22.25 12.71 2.39
CA MET A 46 21.48 13.79 3.00
C MET A 46 21.18 13.50 4.47
N TYR A 47 20.88 12.25 4.82
CA TYR A 47 20.73 11.84 6.21
C TYR A 47 22.01 12.09 7.02
N LEU A 48 23.17 11.66 6.52
CA LEU A 48 24.46 11.93 7.15
C LEU A 48 24.71 13.44 7.32
N TRP A 49 24.47 14.22 6.27
CA TRP A 49 24.61 15.67 6.32
C TRP A 49 23.69 16.30 7.37
N ASN A 50 22.43 15.88 7.45
CA ASN A 50 21.51 16.43 8.44
C ASN A 50 21.89 16.06 9.89
N HIS A 51 22.70 15.02 10.08
CA HIS A 51 23.23 14.59 11.37
C HIS A 51 24.61 15.18 11.71
N GLY A 52 25.07 16.17 10.94
CA GLY A 52 26.31 16.91 11.24
C GLY A 52 27.58 16.31 10.62
N TYR A 53 27.49 15.21 9.89
CA TYR A 53 28.64 14.65 9.18
C TYR A 53 28.96 15.49 7.93
N ARG A 54 30.21 15.95 7.81
CA ARG A 54 30.62 16.89 6.74
C ARG A 54 31.72 16.32 5.84
N SER A 55 32.50 15.36 6.31
CA SER A 55 33.60 14.73 5.57
C SER A 55 33.10 13.51 4.78
N ILE A 56 32.14 13.76 3.88
CA ILE A 56 31.48 12.72 3.08
C ILE A 56 32.12 12.64 1.70
N SER A 57 32.49 11.44 1.27
CA SER A 57 32.98 11.14 -0.07
C SER A 57 32.16 10.04 -0.72
N PHE A 58 32.07 10.09 -2.05
CA PHE A 58 31.42 9.05 -2.85
C PHE A 58 32.49 8.10 -3.41
N GLU A 59 32.18 6.79 -3.46
CA GLU A 59 33.00 5.78 -4.13
C GLU A 59 34.43 5.67 -3.56
N LYS A 60 34.55 5.39 -2.25
CA LYS A 60 35.85 5.17 -1.62
C LYS A 60 36.33 3.75 -1.93
N CYS A 61 37.41 3.64 -2.71
CA CYS A 61 38.04 2.36 -2.98
C CYS A 61 39.01 1.96 -1.86
N VAL A 62 38.87 0.72 -1.43
CA VAL A 62 39.69 0.02 -0.45
C VAL A 62 40.52 -1.00 -1.22
N ASN A 63 41.85 -0.89 -1.11
CA ASN A 63 42.77 -1.83 -1.74
C ASN A 63 42.94 -3.02 -0.80
N HIS A 64 42.30 -4.14 -1.13
CA HIS A 64 42.47 -5.38 -0.37
C HIS A 64 43.76 -6.10 -0.81
N ASN A 65 44.38 -6.84 0.11
CA ASN A 65 45.56 -7.65 -0.18
C ASN A 65 45.26 -8.60 -1.34
N GLY A 66 46.04 -8.50 -2.43
CA GLY A 66 45.81 -9.23 -3.68
C GLY A 66 45.41 -8.38 -4.89
N GLY A 67 45.33 -7.04 -4.75
CA GLY A 67 45.15 -6.12 -5.87
C GLY A 67 43.71 -5.96 -6.36
N GLN A 68 42.73 -6.52 -5.64
CA GLN A 68 41.31 -6.26 -5.90
C GLN A 68 40.90 -4.96 -5.19
N ASN A 69 40.55 -3.95 -5.98
CA ASN A 69 40.01 -2.70 -5.47
C ASN A 69 38.51 -2.85 -5.24
N MET A 70 38.11 -2.58 -4.00
CA MET A 70 36.73 -2.65 -3.59
C MET A 70 36.22 -1.26 -3.26
N CYS A 71 35.25 -0.75 -4.02
CA CYS A 71 34.71 0.58 -3.78
C CYS A 71 33.38 0.51 -3.03
N VAL A 72 33.26 1.32 -1.99
CA VAL A 72 32.04 1.50 -1.19
C VAL A 72 31.36 2.79 -1.63
N ASP A 73 30.03 2.76 -1.70
CA ASP A 73 29.23 3.85 -2.27
C ASP A 73 29.46 5.19 -1.56
N ILE A 74 29.50 5.18 -0.23
CA ILE A 74 29.68 6.38 0.60
C ILE A 74 30.71 6.07 1.69
N TYR A 75 31.63 7.00 1.90
CA TYR A 75 32.56 6.99 3.03
C TYR A 75 32.48 8.31 3.80
N GLU A 76 32.36 8.21 5.12
CA GLU A 76 32.40 9.35 6.04
C GLU A 76 33.62 9.19 6.97
N ASP A 77 34.51 10.18 6.94
CA ASP A 77 35.84 10.08 7.55
C ASP A 77 35.81 10.22 9.07
N THR A 78 34.91 11.03 9.62
CA THR A 78 34.89 11.36 11.06
C THR A 78 34.69 10.12 11.94
N LEU A 79 33.82 9.20 11.50
CA LEU A 79 33.54 7.96 12.22
C LEU A 79 34.15 6.71 11.56
N GLY A 80 34.87 6.87 10.45
CA GLY A 80 35.30 5.72 9.63
C GLY A 80 34.11 4.90 9.17
N LEU A 81 33.06 5.57 8.67
CA LEU A 81 31.80 4.95 8.28
C LEU A 81 31.82 4.58 6.79
N PHE A 82 31.59 3.30 6.50
CA PHE A 82 31.47 2.77 5.14
C PHE A 82 30.02 2.38 4.91
N VAL A 83 29.31 3.11 4.04
CA VAL A 83 27.89 2.86 3.75
C VAL A 83 27.73 2.32 2.34
N GLU A 84 27.20 1.10 2.23
CA GLU A 84 26.85 0.47 0.94
C GLU A 84 25.34 0.55 0.70
N CYS A 85 24.96 1.01 -0.49
CA CYS A 85 23.58 1.28 -0.90
C CYS A 85 23.02 0.14 -1.77
N GLU A 86 22.38 -0.83 -1.13
CA GLU A 86 21.87 -2.04 -1.79
C GLU A 86 20.36 -1.97 -2.05
N ARG A 87 19.99 -2.00 -3.34
CA ARG A 87 18.56 -2.11 -3.73
C ARG A 87 17.97 -3.48 -3.42
N PHE A 88 18.80 -4.52 -3.52
CA PHE A 88 18.44 -5.92 -3.32
C PHE A 88 19.58 -6.61 -2.58
N PRO A 89 19.67 -6.42 -1.26
CA PRO A 89 20.81 -6.89 -0.48
C PRO A 89 20.92 -8.42 -0.50
N ASP A 90 22.11 -8.92 -0.87
CA ASP A 90 22.48 -10.33 -0.74
C ASP A 90 23.33 -10.54 0.54
N LYS A 91 22.88 -11.45 1.41
CA LYS A 91 23.50 -11.64 2.73
C LYS A 91 24.97 -12.07 2.63
N LYS A 92 25.30 -12.94 1.68
CA LYS A 92 26.67 -13.47 1.54
C LYS A 92 27.59 -12.39 0.98
N ALA A 93 27.17 -11.71 -0.08
CA ALA A 93 27.93 -10.62 -0.68
C ALA A 93 28.23 -9.51 0.35
N ILE A 94 27.25 -9.15 1.17
CA ILE A 94 27.40 -8.18 2.26
C ILE A 94 28.41 -8.67 3.31
N ALA A 95 28.35 -9.95 3.71
CA ALA A 95 29.26 -10.51 4.70
C ALA A 95 30.72 -10.57 4.21
N ASP A 96 30.91 -10.92 2.94
CA ASP A 96 32.23 -10.97 2.30
C ASP A 96 32.79 -9.54 2.18
N ARG A 97 31.93 -8.59 1.81
CA ARG A 97 32.22 -7.16 1.72
C ARG A 97 32.63 -6.54 3.07
N GLN A 98 31.87 -6.78 4.13
CA GLN A 98 32.22 -6.29 5.46
C GLN A 98 33.59 -6.81 5.91
N ARG A 99 33.86 -8.12 5.71
CA ARG A 99 35.15 -8.72 6.06
C ARG A 99 36.30 -8.07 5.30
N ALA A 100 36.18 -7.91 3.98
CA ALA A 100 37.20 -7.26 3.17
C ALA A 100 37.53 -5.83 3.64
N ILE A 101 36.53 -5.06 4.06
CA ILE A 101 36.72 -3.71 4.61
C ILE A 101 37.42 -3.78 5.97
N LYS A 102 36.97 -4.65 6.88
CA LYS A 102 37.53 -4.76 8.22
C LYS A 102 38.95 -5.34 8.25
N ASP A 103 39.33 -6.12 7.24
CA ASP A 103 40.71 -6.61 7.08
C ASP A 103 41.70 -5.46 6.81
N VAL A 104 41.24 -4.37 6.18
CA VAL A 104 42.06 -3.18 5.89
C VAL A 104 41.87 -2.08 6.93
N TYR A 105 40.63 -1.91 7.41
CA TYR A 105 40.24 -0.92 8.41
C TYR A 105 39.54 -1.62 9.60
N PRO A 106 40.29 -2.18 10.57
CA PRO A 106 39.71 -2.97 11.65
C PRO A 106 38.69 -2.23 12.52
N ALA A 107 38.83 -0.90 12.64
CA ALA A 107 37.93 -0.03 13.41
C ALA A 107 36.75 0.52 12.58
N ALA A 108 36.66 0.20 11.29
CA ALA A 108 35.61 0.71 10.42
C ALA A 108 34.22 0.23 10.85
N LYS A 109 33.24 1.13 10.76
CA LYS A 109 31.82 0.79 10.85
C LYS A 109 31.26 0.56 9.47
N PHE A 110 30.70 -0.61 9.23
CA PHE A 110 30.08 -0.96 7.97
C PHE A 110 28.56 -0.94 8.06
N VAL A 111 27.93 -0.13 7.21
CA VAL A 111 26.48 0.10 7.18
C VAL A 111 25.91 -0.35 5.85
N ILE A 112 24.78 -1.04 5.89
CA ILE A 112 23.97 -1.32 4.70
C ILE A 112 22.76 -0.40 4.67
N ALA A 113 22.71 0.49 3.68
CA ALA A 113 21.53 1.27 3.36
C ALA A 113 20.70 0.55 2.29
N THR A 114 19.42 0.32 2.56
CA THR A 114 18.49 -0.31 1.61
C THR A 114 17.20 0.48 1.50
N GLN A 115 16.46 0.28 0.41
CA GLN A 115 15.18 0.95 0.17
C GLN A 115 14.11 0.43 1.13
N ASP A 116 13.17 1.28 1.53
CA ASP A 116 11.97 0.94 2.33
C ASP A 116 11.23 -0.33 1.90
N ARG A 117 11.13 -0.60 0.60
CA ARG A 117 10.56 -1.85 0.09
C ARG A 117 11.24 -3.13 0.56
N MET A 118 12.50 -3.04 1.00
CA MET A 118 13.27 -4.16 1.54
C MET A 118 13.16 -4.24 3.07
N GLY A 119 12.40 -3.37 3.73
CA GLY A 119 12.37 -3.27 5.19
C GLY A 119 12.09 -4.59 5.91
N TRP A 120 11.12 -5.38 5.42
CA TRP A 120 10.84 -6.73 5.95
C TRP A 120 12.03 -7.70 5.84
N ARG A 121 12.87 -7.54 4.82
CA ARG A 121 14.06 -8.38 4.59
C ARG A 121 15.30 -7.84 5.29
N ALA A 122 15.37 -6.53 5.52
CA ALA A 122 16.48 -5.85 6.17
C ALA A 122 16.76 -6.39 7.57
N LEU A 123 15.73 -6.88 8.27
CA LEU A 123 15.89 -7.59 9.55
C LEU A 123 16.86 -8.78 9.47
N ARG A 124 16.92 -9.49 8.33
CA ARG A 124 17.81 -10.65 8.14
C ARG A 124 19.27 -10.27 7.91
N LEU A 125 19.53 -8.99 7.71
CA LEU A 125 20.86 -8.42 7.54
C LEU A 125 21.47 -7.97 8.88
N GLN A 126 20.66 -7.95 9.96
CA GLN A 126 21.17 -7.73 11.30
C GLN A 126 22.21 -8.81 11.64
N GLY A 127 23.38 -8.38 12.11
CA GLY A 127 24.53 -9.25 12.40
C GLY A 127 25.45 -9.52 11.20
N VAL A 128 25.16 -8.97 10.01
CA VAL A 128 26.05 -9.03 8.83
C VAL A 128 26.66 -7.67 8.50
N ALA A 129 26.08 -6.61 9.02
CA ALA A 129 26.62 -5.27 9.01
C ALA A 129 26.59 -4.74 10.44
N ASP A 130 27.41 -3.74 10.73
CA ASP A 130 27.42 -3.07 12.03
C ASP A 130 26.10 -2.31 12.23
N GLU A 131 25.58 -1.71 11.16
CA GLU A 131 24.23 -1.12 11.14
C GLU A 131 23.50 -1.42 9.83
N VAL A 132 22.17 -1.43 9.89
CA VAL A 132 21.29 -1.56 8.74
C VAL A 132 20.35 -0.38 8.74
N TRP A 133 20.31 0.35 7.63
CA TRP A 133 19.50 1.53 7.43
C TRP A 133 18.45 1.25 6.37
N ILE A 134 17.21 1.58 6.69
CA ILE A 134 16.10 1.59 5.75
C ILE A 134 15.86 3.04 5.35
N VAL A 135 16.22 3.36 4.12
CA VAL A 135 16.03 4.69 3.55
C VAL A 135 14.65 4.73 2.90
N CYS A 136 13.80 5.59 3.43
CA CYS A 136 12.48 5.88 2.92
C CYS A 136 12.56 6.87 1.76
N ARG A 137 11.58 6.79 0.85
CA ARG A 137 11.50 7.68 -0.31
C ARG A 137 11.40 9.17 0.06
N ASP A 138 10.87 9.47 1.24
CA ASP A 138 10.77 10.84 1.80
C ASP A 138 12.09 11.34 2.42
N GLY A 139 13.16 10.54 2.39
CA GLY A 139 14.47 10.88 2.93
C GLY A 139 14.66 10.54 4.40
N ARG A 140 13.64 9.99 5.09
CA ARG A 140 13.84 9.44 6.43
C ARG A 140 14.69 8.18 6.36
N VAL A 141 15.51 7.96 7.38
CA VAL A 141 16.30 6.75 7.55
C VAL A 141 15.91 6.13 8.88
N LEU A 142 15.50 4.87 8.84
CA LEU A 142 15.00 4.13 9.98
C LEU A 142 15.84 2.86 10.19
N THR A 143 15.95 2.40 11.43
CA THR A 143 16.38 1.04 11.69
C THR A 143 15.31 0.03 11.23
N PRO A 144 15.66 -1.25 11.02
CA PRO A 144 14.70 -2.29 10.70
C PRO A 144 13.53 -2.40 11.68
N THR A 145 13.79 -2.20 12.97
CA THR A 145 12.76 -2.28 14.01
C THR A 145 11.81 -1.09 13.93
N GLU A 146 12.34 0.14 13.86
CA GLU A 146 11.53 1.37 13.73
C GLU A 146 10.67 1.34 12.47
N TRP A 147 11.22 0.92 11.34
CA TRP A 147 10.46 0.79 10.11
C TRP A 147 9.29 -0.19 10.24
N VAL A 148 9.49 -1.34 10.89
CA VAL A 148 8.41 -2.32 11.14
C VAL A 148 7.34 -1.74 12.06
N GLU A 149 7.73 -1.02 13.11
CA GLU A 149 6.80 -0.40 14.06
C GLU A 149 5.99 0.72 13.43
N GLU A 150 6.63 1.64 12.70
CA GLU A 150 5.94 2.68 11.94
C GLU A 150 4.99 2.05 10.93
N ARG A 151 5.44 1.04 10.21
CA ARG A 151 4.61 0.37 9.22
C ARG A 151 3.39 -0.29 9.85
N ARG A 152 3.56 -0.91 11.02
CA ARG A 152 2.45 -1.48 11.80
C ARG A 152 1.48 -0.39 12.25
N LYS A 153 1.99 0.73 12.75
CA LYS A 153 1.18 1.86 13.21
C LYS A 153 0.32 2.40 12.05
N THR A 154 0.91 2.59 10.87
CA THR A 154 0.20 3.00 9.66
C THR A 154 -0.90 2.00 9.30
N LEU A 155 -0.59 0.70 9.22
CA LEU A 155 -1.58 -0.32 8.88
C LEU A 155 -2.72 -0.41 9.91
N LYS A 156 -2.41 -0.32 11.21
CA LYS A 156 -3.41 -0.29 12.29
C LYS A 156 -4.29 0.96 12.27
N SER A 157 -3.71 2.09 11.90
CA SER A 157 -4.47 3.35 11.77
C SER A 157 -5.47 3.29 10.62
N ILE A 158 -5.09 2.67 9.50
CA ILE A 158 -5.98 2.49 8.34
C ILE A 158 -7.07 1.46 8.67
N PHE A 159 -6.68 0.35 9.28
CA PHE A 159 -7.58 -0.75 9.67
C PHE A 159 -7.88 -0.72 11.17
N ASN A 160 -8.49 0.38 11.62
CA ASN A 160 -8.98 0.46 12.99
C ASN A 160 -10.28 -0.39 13.11
N PRO A 161 -10.29 -1.49 13.89
CA PRO A 161 -11.45 -2.37 13.97
C PRO A 161 -12.70 -1.68 14.55
N ILE A 162 -12.51 -0.71 15.44
CA ILE A 162 -13.62 0.05 16.05
C ILE A 162 -14.28 0.94 15.00
N GLU A 163 -13.47 1.67 14.23
CA GLU A 163 -13.97 2.55 13.18
C GLU A 163 -14.67 1.74 12.08
N LEU A 164 -14.02 0.68 11.58
CA LEU A 164 -14.59 -0.16 10.52
C LEU A 164 -15.86 -0.88 11.01
N GLY A 165 -15.84 -1.39 12.25
CA GLY A 165 -17.01 -1.99 12.89
C GLY A 165 -18.18 -1.01 12.96
N SER A 166 -17.92 0.25 13.31
CA SER A 166 -18.97 1.28 13.34
C SER A 166 -19.61 1.52 11.97
N TYR A 167 -18.82 1.56 10.88
CA TYR A 167 -19.37 1.70 9.53
C TYR A 167 -20.17 0.48 9.10
N VAL A 168 -19.72 -0.73 9.45
CA VAL A 168 -20.45 -1.98 9.17
C VAL A 168 -21.78 -2.00 9.93
N SER A 169 -21.79 -1.65 11.22
CA SER A 169 -23.03 -1.57 12.00
C SER A 169 -24.02 -0.55 11.43
N VAL A 170 -23.55 0.64 11.03
CA VAL A 170 -24.42 1.63 10.38
C VAL A 170 -25.01 1.10 9.06
N TYR A 171 -24.21 0.35 8.28
CA TYR A 171 -24.69 -0.27 7.06
C TYR A 171 -25.77 -1.32 7.35
N GLU A 172 -25.56 -2.20 8.32
CA GLU A 172 -26.49 -3.27 8.71
C GLU A 172 -27.82 -2.71 9.24
N GLU A 173 -27.75 -1.70 10.12
CA GLU A 173 -28.94 -0.99 10.62
C GLU A 173 -29.72 -0.33 9.48
N ALA A 174 -29.02 0.38 8.58
CA ALA A 174 -29.66 1.05 7.46
C ALA A 174 -30.24 0.06 6.44
N GLU A 175 -29.62 -1.11 6.27
CA GLU A 175 -30.15 -2.19 5.43
C GLU A 175 -31.45 -2.78 6.01
N GLU A 176 -31.51 -2.98 7.32
CA GLU A 176 -32.72 -3.44 8.01
C GLU A 176 -33.86 -2.41 7.89
N GLU A 177 -33.56 -1.13 8.14
CA GLU A 177 -34.50 -0.02 7.94
C GLU A 177 -35.00 0.03 6.49
N TYR A 178 -34.08 -0.04 5.52
CA TYR A 178 -34.41 -0.01 4.10
C TYR A 178 -35.38 -1.14 3.74
N ARG A 179 -35.09 -2.39 4.14
CA ARG A 179 -35.96 -3.54 3.85
C ARG A 179 -37.35 -3.37 4.47
N LYS A 180 -37.40 -2.93 5.73
CA LYS A 180 -38.65 -2.69 6.45
C LYS A 180 -39.50 -1.63 5.76
N PHE A 181 -38.92 -0.45 5.50
CA PHE A 181 -39.67 0.66 4.91
C PHE A 181 -39.97 0.45 3.44
N LYS A 182 -39.12 -0.26 2.70
CA LYS A 182 -39.39 -0.61 1.30
C LYS A 182 -40.62 -1.50 1.21
N ARG A 183 -40.71 -2.53 2.06
CA ARG A 183 -41.90 -3.38 2.16
C ARG A 183 -43.16 -2.58 2.48
N LEU A 184 -43.11 -1.69 3.48
CA LEU A 184 -44.26 -0.84 3.84
C LEU A 184 -44.65 0.12 2.71
N THR A 185 -43.66 0.65 1.99
CA THR A 185 -43.90 1.52 0.82
C THR A 185 -44.57 0.74 -0.30
N ASP A 186 -44.12 -0.48 -0.59
CA ASP A 186 -44.69 -1.33 -1.65
C ASP A 186 -46.13 -1.76 -1.30
N GLU A 187 -46.39 -2.12 -0.03
CA GLU A 187 -47.74 -2.44 0.47
C GLU A 187 -48.68 -1.22 0.38
N GLU A 188 -48.19 -0.03 0.75
CA GLU A 188 -48.95 1.22 0.67
C GLU A 188 -49.22 1.65 -0.78
N GLU A 189 -48.22 1.58 -1.66
CA GLU A 189 -48.37 1.86 -3.08
C GLU A 189 -49.39 0.93 -3.72
N ALA A 190 -49.34 -0.37 -3.43
CA ALA A 190 -50.33 -1.34 -3.91
C ALA A 190 -51.76 -1.00 -3.43
N PHE A 191 -51.92 -0.64 -2.16
CA PHE A 191 -53.21 -0.21 -1.58
C PHE A 191 -53.76 1.04 -2.28
N TRP A 192 -52.94 2.08 -2.47
CA TRP A 192 -53.37 3.30 -3.16
C TRP A 192 -53.69 3.05 -4.63
N ARG A 193 -52.90 2.22 -5.34
CA ARG A 193 -53.20 1.81 -6.72
C ARG A 193 -54.56 1.11 -6.79
N GLN A 194 -54.86 0.22 -5.84
CA GLN A 194 -56.16 -0.46 -5.78
C GLN A 194 -57.32 0.51 -5.56
N ILE A 195 -57.20 1.44 -4.61
CA ILE A 195 -58.24 2.46 -4.35
C ILE A 195 -58.47 3.33 -5.57
N LEU A 196 -57.39 3.83 -6.19
CA LEU A 196 -57.48 4.68 -7.38
C LEU A 196 -58.11 3.91 -8.56
N GLY A 197 -57.71 2.65 -8.76
CA GLY A 197 -58.32 1.78 -9.77
C GLY A 197 -59.82 1.59 -9.56
N GLN A 198 -60.24 1.31 -8.32
CA GLN A 198 -61.66 1.20 -7.97
C GLN A 198 -62.43 2.52 -8.16
N ALA A 199 -61.81 3.66 -7.84
CA ALA A 199 -62.40 4.97 -8.06
C ALA A 199 -62.60 5.25 -9.56
N CYS A 200 -61.58 4.97 -10.38
CA CYS A 200 -61.65 5.12 -11.83
C CYS A 200 -62.74 4.24 -12.46
N LEU A 201 -62.88 2.99 -12.03
CA LEU A 201 -63.96 2.10 -12.49
C LEU A 201 -65.37 2.61 -12.18
N LYS A 202 -65.53 3.38 -11.09
CA LYS A 202 -66.82 3.99 -10.72
C LYS A 202 -67.12 5.28 -11.49
N THR A 203 -66.11 5.93 -12.04
CA THR A 203 -66.26 7.10 -12.91
C THR A 203 -66.22 6.66 -14.37
N ALA A 204 -67.39 6.59 -15.03
CA ALA A 204 -67.57 6.07 -16.39
C ALA A 204 -66.78 6.79 -17.51
N GLN A 205 -65.92 7.76 -17.19
CA GLN A 205 -65.15 8.59 -18.12
C GLN A 205 -63.62 8.47 -17.94
N PHE A 206 -63.10 7.61 -17.06
CA PHE A 206 -61.67 7.58 -16.75
C PHE A 206 -60.94 6.36 -17.33
N HIS A 207 -59.87 6.60 -18.11
CA HIS A 207 -59.01 5.54 -18.65
C HIS A 207 -58.08 5.00 -17.54
N ALA A 208 -58.36 3.79 -17.06
CA ALA A 208 -57.61 3.15 -15.98
C ALA A 208 -56.11 2.96 -16.29
N GLU A 209 -55.74 2.89 -17.57
CA GLU A 209 -54.35 2.75 -18.03
C GLU A 209 -53.47 3.93 -17.57
N TRP A 210 -54.03 5.13 -17.41
CA TRP A 210 -53.29 6.31 -16.94
C TRP A 210 -52.83 6.21 -15.48
N LEU A 211 -53.43 5.32 -14.68
CA LEU A 211 -53.00 5.07 -13.30
C LEU A 211 -51.65 4.32 -13.24
N ASN A 212 -51.28 3.60 -14.30
CA ASN A 212 -50.01 2.88 -14.35
C ASN A 212 -48.83 3.85 -14.43
N ASP A 213 -49.02 5.01 -15.08
CA ASP A 213 -48.00 6.05 -15.23
C ASP A 213 -47.91 6.98 -14.00
N LEU A 214 -48.83 6.86 -13.03
CA LEU A 214 -48.78 7.64 -11.80
C LEU A 214 -47.67 7.12 -10.88
N ASN A 215 -46.78 8.04 -10.52
CA ASN A 215 -45.70 7.79 -9.57
C ASN A 215 -46.23 8.03 -8.15
N ILE A 216 -46.89 7.01 -7.59
CA ILE A 216 -47.44 7.06 -6.23
C ILE A 216 -46.29 6.90 -5.25
N LYS A 217 -46.08 7.90 -4.39
CA LYS A 217 -45.11 7.84 -3.31
C LYS A 217 -45.87 7.77 -1.99
N GLY A 218 -45.75 6.64 -1.30
CA GLY A 218 -46.35 6.44 0.02
C GLY A 218 -45.72 7.31 1.11
N ALA A 219 -46.34 7.37 2.29
CA ALA A 219 -45.83 8.07 3.47
C ALA A 219 -44.43 7.57 3.89
N TRP A 220 -44.12 6.31 3.62
CA TRP A 220 -42.84 5.68 3.99
C TRP A 220 -41.70 5.94 2.99
N PHE A 221 -41.98 6.52 1.82
CA PHE A 221 -41.00 6.70 0.74
C PHE A 221 -39.73 7.45 1.19
N LYS A 222 -39.87 8.51 2.00
CA LYS A 222 -38.73 9.28 2.53
C LYS A 222 -37.83 8.47 3.47
N HIS A 223 -38.39 7.50 4.18
CA HIS A 223 -37.61 6.60 5.04
C HIS A 223 -36.76 5.64 4.20
N VAL A 224 -37.30 5.17 3.06
CA VAL A 224 -36.53 4.35 2.09
C VAL A 224 -35.37 5.16 1.51
N GLU A 225 -35.60 6.40 1.07
CA GLU A 225 -34.52 7.27 0.56
C GLU A 225 -33.45 7.53 1.62
N THR A 226 -33.86 7.79 2.85
CA THR A 226 -32.94 8.06 3.97
C THR A 226 -32.10 6.83 4.31
N ALA A 227 -32.72 5.65 4.41
CA ALA A 227 -32.03 4.41 4.69
C ALA A 227 -31.06 4.05 3.54
N SER A 228 -31.50 4.19 2.29
CA SER A 228 -30.66 3.98 1.11
C SER A 228 -29.44 4.90 1.11
N LYS A 229 -29.62 6.19 1.41
CA LYS A 229 -28.50 7.15 1.52
C LYS A 229 -27.53 6.77 2.65
N ARG A 230 -28.02 6.37 3.82
CA ARG A 230 -27.18 5.91 4.94
C ARG A 230 -26.36 4.67 4.57
N MET A 231 -26.96 3.70 3.89
CA MET A 231 -26.26 2.51 3.38
C MET A 231 -25.14 2.91 2.43
N GLU A 232 -25.44 3.80 1.49
CA GLU A 232 -24.51 4.25 0.46
C GLU A 232 -23.30 5.01 1.04
N GLU A 233 -23.55 5.88 2.01
CA GLU A 233 -22.49 6.58 2.74
C GLU A 233 -21.60 5.61 3.55
N ALA A 234 -22.20 4.66 4.25
CA ALA A 234 -21.46 3.65 5.01
C ALA A 234 -20.61 2.76 4.10
N LYS A 235 -21.18 2.29 2.99
CA LYS A 235 -20.50 1.51 1.96
C LYS A 235 -19.32 2.27 1.37
N THR A 236 -19.51 3.54 1.03
CA THR A 236 -18.45 4.41 0.50
C THR A 236 -17.29 4.54 1.49
N LYS A 237 -17.57 4.74 2.78
CA LYS A 237 -16.54 4.82 3.83
C LYS A 237 -15.77 3.51 3.99
N ILE A 238 -16.46 2.37 3.96
CA ILE A 238 -15.83 1.04 4.01
C ILE A 238 -14.89 0.84 2.81
N ILE A 239 -15.35 1.14 1.60
CA ILE A 239 -14.55 0.97 0.37
C ILE A 239 -13.34 1.92 0.37
N ALA A 240 -13.52 3.17 0.82
CA ALA A 240 -12.41 4.12 0.97
C ALA A 240 -11.29 3.58 1.88
N LYS A 241 -11.63 2.96 3.02
CA LYS A 241 -10.65 2.32 3.91
C LYS A 241 -9.92 1.14 3.25
N VAL A 242 -10.63 0.36 2.44
CA VAL A 242 -10.02 -0.74 1.66
C VAL A 242 -9.03 -0.18 0.64
N VAL A 243 -9.41 0.87 -0.09
CA VAL A 243 -8.53 1.56 -1.07
C VAL A 243 -7.30 2.15 -0.38
N GLU A 244 -7.46 2.75 0.80
CA GLU A 244 -6.36 3.29 1.60
C GLU A 244 -5.35 2.19 2.00
N LEU A 245 -5.82 1.01 2.43
CA LEU A 245 -4.94 -0.12 2.73
C LEU A 245 -4.23 -0.65 1.50
N LEU A 246 -4.94 -0.78 0.38
CA LEU A 246 -4.33 -1.21 -0.87
C LEU A 246 -3.23 -0.25 -1.28
N ASN A 247 -3.45 1.06 -1.18
CA ASN A 247 -2.41 2.06 -1.42
C ASN A 247 -1.23 1.93 -0.47
N ALA A 248 -1.48 1.75 0.82
CA ALA A 248 -0.41 1.55 1.78
C ALA A 248 0.45 0.36 1.36
N VAL A 249 -0.15 -0.79 1.04
CA VAL A 249 0.55 -2.01 0.60
C VAL A 249 1.29 -1.79 -0.73
N LEU A 250 0.62 -1.19 -1.71
CA LEU A 250 1.16 -0.95 -3.05
C LEU A 250 2.37 -0.03 -3.04
N SER A 251 2.40 0.98 -2.16
CA SER A 251 3.46 2.00 -2.12
C SER A 251 4.88 1.45 -1.97
N LEU A 252 5.03 0.22 -1.45
CA LEU A 252 6.34 -0.44 -1.31
C LEU A 252 6.81 -1.13 -2.59
N SER A 253 5.91 -1.52 -3.47
CA SER A 253 6.23 -2.46 -4.56
C SER A 253 5.77 -2.01 -5.93
N SER A 254 5.00 -0.92 -5.98
CA SER A 254 4.34 -0.42 -7.16
C SER A 254 4.33 1.11 -7.19
N PRO A 255 4.50 1.72 -8.37
CA PRO A 255 4.26 3.15 -8.56
C PRO A 255 2.78 3.50 -8.73
N TYR A 256 1.89 2.51 -8.77
CA TYR A 256 0.46 2.76 -8.96
C TYR A 256 -0.22 3.18 -7.66
N THR A 257 -1.11 4.15 -7.79
CA THR A 257 -1.97 4.65 -6.71
C THR A 257 -3.44 4.46 -7.11
N LEU A 258 -4.27 4.07 -6.16
CA LEU A 258 -5.70 3.89 -6.35
C LEU A 258 -6.44 5.10 -5.77
N LYS A 259 -7.44 5.61 -6.50
CA LYS A 259 -8.35 6.64 -6.02
C LYS A 259 -9.78 6.16 -6.20
N LEU A 260 -10.59 6.27 -5.15
CA LEU A 260 -12.03 6.06 -5.25
C LEU A 260 -12.66 7.34 -5.82
N CYS A 261 -13.33 7.22 -6.96
CA CYS A 261 -14.14 8.26 -7.55
C CYS A 261 -15.62 8.05 -7.19
N ASP A 262 -16.45 9.00 -7.63
CA ASP A 262 -17.90 8.86 -7.57
C ASP A 262 -18.33 7.57 -8.31
N ASP A 263 -19.48 7.01 -7.92
CA ASP A 263 -20.04 5.78 -8.49
C ASP A 263 -19.20 4.50 -8.29
N TYR A 264 -18.36 4.44 -7.24
CA TYR A 264 -17.48 3.29 -6.94
C TYR A 264 -16.45 2.94 -8.00
N VAL A 265 -16.15 3.89 -8.89
CA VAL A 265 -15.10 3.71 -9.88
C VAL A 265 -13.74 3.88 -9.22
N ILE A 266 -12.82 2.94 -9.42
CA ILE A 266 -11.43 3.06 -8.96
C ILE A 266 -10.58 3.57 -10.12
N GLU A 267 -10.05 4.78 -9.96
CA GLU A 267 -9.03 5.34 -10.85
C GLU A 267 -7.64 4.87 -10.44
N VAL A 268 -6.86 4.43 -11.42
CA VAL A 268 -5.46 4.04 -11.24
C VAL A 268 -4.56 5.15 -11.75
N GLY A 269 -3.90 5.82 -10.82
CA GLY A 269 -2.86 6.83 -11.09
C GLY A 269 -1.45 6.23 -11.08
N VAL A 270 -0.49 7.02 -11.56
CA VAL A 270 0.95 6.69 -11.52
C VAL A 270 1.69 7.76 -10.72
N ASP A 271 2.34 7.32 -9.65
CA ASP A 271 3.32 8.09 -8.90
C ASP A 271 4.70 7.95 -9.60
N TRP A 272 5.04 8.98 -10.37
CA TRP A 272 6.30 9.04 -11.13
C TRP A 272 7.56 9.08 -10.27
N ASP A 273 7.46 9.49 -9.02
CA ASP A 273 8.59 9.48 -8.09
C ASP A 273 8.79 8.07 -7.56
N ALA A 274 7.70 7.36 -7.23
CA ALA A 274 7.74 5.95 -6.86
C ALA A 274 8.27 5.11 -8.03
N TRP A 275 7.93 5.48 -9.26
CA TRP A 275 8.42 4.84 -10.48
C TRP A 275 9.95 4.84 -10.55
N GLN A 276 10.55 6.01 -10.35
CA GLN A 276 12.01 6.18 -10.35
C GLN A 276 12.66 5.56 -9.11
N TRP A 277 12.03 5.69 -7.94
CA TRP A 277 12.49 5.06 -6.70
C TRP A 277 12.55 3.55 -6.81
N LEU A 278 11.52 2.91 -7.35
CA LEU A 278 11.43 1.45 -7.45
C LEU A 278 12.23 0.88 -8.64
N GLY A 279 12.58 1.75 -9.60
CA GLY A 279 13.36 1.38 -10.79
C GLY A 279 12.57 0.61 -11.84
N TRP A 280 11.29 0.94 -12.02
CA TRP A 280 10.46 0.34 -13.05
C TRP A 280 10.93 0.78 -14.44
N LYS A 281 11.16 -0.18 -15.35
CA LYS A 281 11.74 0.08 -16.68
C LYS A 281 10.68 0.35 -17.75
N ASP A 282 9.51 -0.24 -17.59
CA ASP A 282 8.52 -0.33 -18.67
C ASP A 282 7.45 0.73 -18.49
N HIS A 283 7.49 1.82 -19.27
CA HIS A 283 6.40 2.80 -19.28
C HIS A 283 5.05 2.08 -19.40
N PRO A 284 3.98 2.49 -18.69
CA PRO A 284 2.64 1.99 -18.97
C PRO A 284 2.25 2.51 -20.36
N SER A 285 2.69 1.78 -21.39
CA SER A 285 2.29 2.00 -22.77
C SER A 285 1.06 1.14 -23.02
N LYS A 286 0.20 1.57 -23.96
CA LYS A 286 -1.05 0.89 -24.37
C LYS A 286 -0.83 -0.49 -25.02
N SER A 287 0.31 -1.13 -24.78
CA SER A 287 0.74 -2.39 -25.37
C SER A 287 0.31 -3.58 -24.50
N PRO A 288 0.12 -4.79 -25.10
CA PRO A 288 -0.09 -6.05 -24.39
C PRO A 288 0.91 -6.36 -23.25
N ALA A 289 2.06 -5.66 -23.21
CA ALA A 289 3.01 -5.66 -22.09
C ALA A 289 2.39 -5.22 -20.74
N ALA A 290 1.28 -4.48 -20.75
CA ALA A 290 0.53 -4.10 -19.55
C ALA A 290 0.03 -5.34 -18.76
N SER A 291 -0.32 -6.44 -19.44
CA SER A 291 -0.77 -7.68 -18.80
C SER A 291 0.32 -8.34 -17.94
N ALA A 292 1.59 -8.27 -18.37
CA ALA A 292 2.72 -8.75 -17.58
C ALA A 292 2.96 -7.87 -16.34
N GLN A 293 2.81 -6.55 -16.47
CA GLN A 293 2.92 -5.61 -15.35
C GLN A 293 1.82 -5.80 -14.32
N TYR A 294 0.57 -6.04 -14.75
CA TYR A 294 -0.53 -6.35 -13.84
C TYR A 294 -0.31 -7.66 -13.07
N ARG A 295 0.28 -8.68 -13.71
CA ARG A 295 0.69 -9.91 -13.00
C ARG A 295 1.80 -9.68 -11.99
N ILE A 296 2.76 -8.79 -12.29
CA ILE A 296 3.82 -8.40 -11.33
C ILE A 296 3.20 -7.64 -10.15
N LEU A 297 2.29 -6.71 -10.42
CA LEU A 297 1.54 -5.96 -9.42
C LEU A 297 0.74 -6.89 -8.50
N GLU A 298 -0.03 -7.82 -9.08
CA GLU A 298 -0.80 -8.82 -8.34
C GLU A 298 0.12 -9.70 -7.49
N LYS A 299 1.22 -10.21 -8.05
CA LYS A 299 2.18 -11.04 -7.31
C LYS A 299 2.85 -10.28 -6.17
N ASN A 300 3.16 -9.00 -6.36
CA ASN A 300 3.74 -8.15 -5.32
C ASN A 300 2.73 -7.82 -4.24
N LEU A 301 1.50 -7.44 -4.60
CA LEU A 301 0.39 -7.22 -3.66
C LEU A 301 0.15 -8.47 -2.82
N GLN A 302 0.03 -9.65 -3.47
CA GLN A 302 -0.13 -10.91 -2.76
C GLN A 302 1.08 -11.24 -1.87
N ARG A 303 2.31 -10.87 -2.24
CA ARG A 303 3.51 -11.09 -1.43
C ARG A 303 3.53 -10.19 -0.21
N GLU A 304 3.24 -8.90 -0.38
CA GLU A 304 3.15 -7.94 0.73
C GLU A 304 1.98 -8.29 1.66
N LEU A 305 0.83 -8.69 1.10
CA LEU A 305 -0.27 -9.25 1.88
C LEU A 305 0.17 -10.53 2.59
N LYS A 306 0.93 -11.44 1.96
CA LYS A 306 1.46 -12.66 2.61
C LYS A 306 2.45 -12.34 3.74
N ILE A 307 3.28 -11.31 3.59
CA ILE A 307 4.22 -10.84 4.61
C ILE A 307 3.44 -10.18 5.77
N ALA A 308 2.52 -9.26 5.46
CA ALA A 308 1.65 -8.60 6.43
C ALA A 308 0.72 -9.59 7.17
N THR A 309 0.29 -10.67 6.50
CA THR A 309 -0.57 -11.73 7.06
C THR A 309 0.21 -12.92 7.66
N GLY A 310 1.54 -12.94 7.55
CA GLY A 310 2.36 -14.05 8.06
C GLY A 310 2.12 -15.42 7.38
N ASN A 311 1.61 -15.46 6.15
CA ASN A 311 1.40 -16.70 5.38
C ASN A 311 2.70 -17.27 4.76
N ILE A 312 3.87 -16.84 5.23
CA ILE A 312 5.13 -17.53 4.99
C ILE A 312 5.20 -18.67 6.01
N LYS A 313 5.00 -19.92 5.56
CA LYS A 313 5.42 -21.08 6.36
C LYS A 313 6.93 -20.89 6.62
N PRO A 314 7.39 -20.91 7.89
CA PRO A 314 8.82 -21.04 8.13
C PRO A 314 9.25 -22.32 7.42
N GLU A 315 10.10 -22.19 6.40
CA GLU A 315 10.88 -23.34 5.96
C GLU A 315 11.59 -23.86 7.20
N LYS A 316 11.37 -25.15 7.50
CA LYS A 316 12.03 -25.84 8.60
C LYS A 316 13.54 -25.84 8.32
N HIS A 317 14.23 -24.78 8.70
CA HIS A 317 15.67 -24.78 8.81
C HIS A 317 16.06 -24.95 10.28
N LYS A 318 16.98 -25.90 10.45
CA LYS A 318 17.41 -26.50 11.72
C LYS A 318 17.68 -25.46 12.80
N GLN A 319 17.30 -25.84 14.02
CA GLN A 319 17.67 -25.21 15.28
C GLN A 319 19.07 -24.62 15.21
N VAL A 320 19.16 -23.30 15.33
CA VAL A 320 20.33 -22.64 15.88
C VAL A 320 19.87 -22.08 17.21
N ASP A 321 20.53 -22.52 18.26
CA ASP A 321 20.25 -22.20 19.65
C ASP A 321 20.51 -20.72 19.94
N SER A 322 19.46 -19.96 20.24
CA SER A 322 19.58 -18.84 21.16
C SER A 322 18.27 -18.67 21.94
N LYS A 323 18.33 -18.75 23.27
CA LYS A 323 17.18 -18.50 24.16
C LYS A 323 16.56 -17.11 23.96
N ALA A 324 17.26 -16.18 23.31
CA ALA A 324 16.77 -14.86 22.91
C ALA A 324 15.81 -14.92 21.69
N GLU A 325 16.06 -15.78 20.70
CA GLU A 325 15.16 -15.98 19.54
C GLU A 325 13.84 -16.67 19.92
N ILE A 326 13.85 -17.55 20.92
CA ILE A 326 12.64 -18.25 21.37
C ILE A 326 11.70 -17.31 22.14
N LYS A 327 12.24 -16.36 22.92
CA LYS A 327 11.43 -15.32 23.57
C LYS A 327 10.82 -14.37 22.52
N TRP A 328 11.59 -13.99 21.50
CA TRP A 328 11.15 -13.17 20.37
C TRP A 328 10.04 -13.84 19.53
N ILE A 329 10.13 -15.15 19.26
CA ILE A 329 9.09 -15.91 18.51
C ILE A 329 7.80 -16.08 19.32
N ILE A 330 7.89 -16.18 20.66
CA ILE A 330 6.73 -16.41 21.53
C ILE A 330 5.97 -15.11 21.83
N GLU A 331 6.67 -14.00 22.09
CA GLU A 331 6.03 -12.68 22.31
C GLU A 331 5.34 -12.16 21.03
N TYR A 332 5.92 -12.38 19.84
CA TYR A 332 5.34 -11.93 18.57
C TYR A 332 4.35 -12.91 17.91
N LYS A 333 4.31 -14.18 18.35
CA LYS A 333 3.30 -15.15 17.88
C LYS A 333 1.88 -14.72 18.24
N HIS A 334 1.67 -14.05 19.37
CA HIS A 334 0.36 -13.54 19.76
C HIS A 334 -0.05 -12.36 18.87
N THR A 335 0.89 -11.46 18.56
CA THR A 335 0.68 -10.25 17.74
C THR A 335 0.41 -10.58 16.26
N PHE A 336 1.10 -11.57 15.70
CA PHE A 336 0.79 -12.09 14.36
C PHE A 336 -0.49 -12.92 14.34
N LYS A 337 -0.88 -13.54 15.45
CA LYS A 337 -2.12 -14.34 15.54
C LYS A 337 -3.36 -13.46 15.54
N GLU A 338 -3.32 -12.29 16.18
CA GLU A 338 -4.41 -11.30 16.14
C GLU A 338 -4.54 -10.64 14.76
N LEU A 339 -3.44 -10.14 14.20
CA LEU A 339 -3.45 -9.59 12.83
C LEU A 339 -3.87 -10.63 11.77
N ARG A 340 -3.54 -11.90 12.00
CA ARG A 340 -3.99 -13.03 11.16
C ARG A 340 -5.47 -13.33 11.34
N LYS A 341 -6.02 -13.17 12.54
CA LYS A 341 -7.46 -13.30 12.78
C LYS A 341 -8.21 -12.18 12.05
N ASP A 342 -7.73 -10.94 12.18
CA ASP A 342 -8.34 -9.77 11.55
C ASP A 342 -8.30 -9.88 10.01
N ILE A 343 -7.18 -10.31 9.42
CA ILE A 343 -7.07 -10.43 7.97
C ILE A 343 -7.81 -11.65 7.41
N GLU A 344 -7.90 -12.76 8.15
CA GLU A 344 -8.75 -13.88 7.74
C GLU A 344 -10.25 -13.56 7.93
N GLU A 345 -10.63 -12.73 8.90
CA GLU A 345 -11.97 -12.15 8.97
C GLU A 345 -12.22 -11.22 7.77
N ILE A 346 -11.28 -10.34 7.41
CA ILE A 346 -11.38 -9.47 6.23
C ILE A 346 -11.51 -10.29 4.92
N LYS A 347 -10.72 -11.36 4.74
CA LYS A 347 -10.84 -12.25 3.57
C LYS A 347 -12.16 -13.00 3.53
N LYS A 348 -12.73 -13.37 4.68
CA LYS A 348 -14.07 -13.97 4.74
C LYS A 348 -15.15 -12.93 4.45
N MET A 349 -14.93 -11.70 4.90
CA MET A 349 -15.84 -10.58 4.65
C MET A 349 -15.81 -10.11 3.20
N ILE A 350 -14.69 -10.15 2.48
CA ILE A 350 -14.62 -9.63 1.10
C ILE A 350 -15.61 -10.33 0.14
N PRO A 351 -15.73 -11.67 0.09
CA PRO A 351 -16.75 -12.36 -0.71
C PRO A 351 -18.17 -12.15 -0.18
N LEU A 352 -18.35 -12.07 1.14
CA LEU A 352 -19.65 -11.80 1.76
C LEU A 352 -20.13 -10.38 1.48
N LEU A 353 -19.23 -9.40 1.51
CA LEU A 353 -19.46 -8.02 1.10
C LEU A 353 -19.68 -7.97 -0.41
N ALA A 354 -18.90 -8.67 -1.23
CA ALA A 354 -19.12 -8.73 -2.67
C ALA A 354 -20.47 -9.37 -3.04
N GLN A 355 -20.95 -10.36 -2.28
CA GLN A 355 -22.30 -10.95 -2.45
C GLN A 355 -23.41 -10.01 -1.92
N ARG A 356 -23.20 -9.36 -0.77
CA ARG A 356 -24.18 -8.44 -0.16
C ARG A 356 -24.28 -7.09 -0.87
N LEU A 357 -23.24 -6.71 -1.62
CA LEU A 357 -23.17 -5.47 -2.40
C LEU A 357 -23.63 -5.66 -3.85
N GLN A 358 -24.03 -6.87 -4.26
CA GLN A 358 -24.75 -7.04 -5.52
C GLN A 358 -26.15 -6.43 -5.39
N PRO A 359 -26.63 -5.68 -6.40
CA PRO A 359 -28.01 -5.23 -6.41
C PRO A 359 -28.94 -6.46 -6.33
N PRO A 360 -30.06 -6.39 -5.59
CA PRO A 360 -31.05 -7.47 -5.60
C PRO A 360 -31.43 -7.74 -7.05
N GLN A 361 -31.25 -8.98 -7.51
CA GLN A 361 -31.70 -9.34 -8.85
C GLN A 361 -33.22 -9.11 -8.92
N PRO A 362 -33.72 -8.47 -9.99
CA PRO A 362 -35.15 -8.47 -10.23
C PRO A 362 -35.59 -9.93 -10.31
N ASN A 363 -36.62 -10.30 -9.55
CA ASN A 363 -37.27 -11.60 -9.67
C ASN A 363 -37.65 -11.77 -11.14
N THR A 364 -36.91 -12.61 -11.86
CA THR A 364 -37.36 -13.12 -13.14
C THR A 364 -38.52 -14.04 -12.82
N GLU A 365 -39.73 -13.49 -12.86
CA GLU A 365 -40.95 -14.28 -12.86
C GLU A 365 -40.81 -15.33 -13.96
N GLN A 366 -40.74 -16.58 -13.54
CA GLN A 366 -40.92 -17.71 -14.42
C GLN A 366 -42.32 -17.58 -14.99
N ASN A 367 -42.38 -17.27 -16.29
CA ASN A 367 -43.55 -17.51 -17.13
C ASN A 367 -43.97 -18.96 -16.93
N ILE A 368 -45.00 -19.18 -16.10
CA ILE A 368 -45.84 -20.35 -16.19
C ILE A 368 -46.72 -20.11 -17.40
N ALA A 369 -46.39 -20.78 -18.50
CA ALA A 369 -47.26 -20.88 -19.65
C ALA A 369 -48.57 -21.57 -19.22
N LEU A 370 -49.68 -20.90 -19.48
CA LEU A 370 -50.98 -21.53 -19.75
C LEU A 370 -51.19 -21.54 -21.26
#